data_AF-A0A419G267-F1
#
_entry.id   AF-A0A419G267-F1
#
_cell.length_a   1.000
_cell.length_b   1.000
_cell.length_c   1.000
_cell.angle_alpha   90.00
_cell.angle_beta   90.00
_cell.angle_gamma   90.00
#
_symmetry.space_group_name_H-M   'P 1'
#
loop_
_entity.id
_entity.type
_entity.pdbx_description
1 polymer ?
#
loop_
_entity_poly.entity_id
_entity_poly.type
_entity_poly.pdbx_seq_one_letter_code
_entity_poly.pdbx_strand_id
1 'polypeptide(L)'
;MKKLGIYKPEYNRLIDIYAELVEQYRILTSRFVESDYKYRVYTDQGSEKKAPIVATLETLRKDILAYSDRLCLNPKALETVTAEKAGQSKLAAALQSLEKET
;
A
#
# COMPACT_ATOMS: atom_id res chain seq x y z
N MET A 1 4.32 -2.74 -8.18
CA MET A 1 3.62 -1.84 -9.14
C MET A 1 4.08 -2.00 -10.58
N LYS A 2 5.37 -1.82 -10.94
CA LYS A 2 5.84 -1.90 -12.35
C LYS A 2 5.47 -3.22 -13.06
N LYS A 3 5.75 -4.36 -12.44
CA LYS A 3 5.37 -5.69 -12.95
C LYS A 3 3.86 -5.88 -13.11
N LEU A 4 3.07 -5.14 -12.33
CA LEU A 4 1.60 -5.17 -12.37
C LEU A 4 1.03 -4.18 -13.41
N GLY A 5 1.84 -3.35 -14.06
CA GLY A 5 1.38 -2.38 -15.06
C GLY A 5 0.58 -1.20 -14.51
N ILE A 6 0.60 -0.98 -13.19
CA ILE A 6 -0.20 0.05 -12.48
C ILE A 6 0.65 1.23 -11.99
N TYR A 7 1.95 1.21 -12.24
CA TYR A 7 2.84 2.28 -11.78
C TYR A 7 2.64 3.54 -12.61
N LYS A 8 2.44 4.68 -11.95
CA LYS A 8 2.44 6.01 -12.54
C LYS A 8 3.30 6.94 -11.68
N PRO A 9 4.12 7.84 -12.26
CA PRO A 9 4.99 8.76 -11.50
C PRO A 9 4.25 9.61 -10.45
N GLU A 10 2.98 9.92 -10.70
CA GLU A 10 2.09 10.65 -9.82
C GLU A 10 1.87 9.92 -8.48
N TYR A 11 2.11 8.61 -8.44
CA TYR A 11 2.03 7.82 -7.22
C TYR A 11 3.29 7.84 -6.36
N ASN A 12 4.41 8.43 -6.82
CA ASN A 12 5.68 8.41 -6.06
C ASN A 12 5.51 8.90 -4.62
N ARG A 13 4.83 10.03 -4.43
CA ARG A 13 4.56 10.55 -3.08
C ARG A 13 3.75 9.58 -2.22
N LEU A 14 2.74 8.90 -2.79
CA LEU A 14 1.97 7.89 -2.04
C LEU A 14 2.80 6.64 -1.74
N ILE A 15 3.67 6.24 -2.66
CA ILE A 15 4.58 5.10 -2.49
C ILE A 15 5.52 5.38 -1.32
N ASP A 16 6.09 6.58 -1.25
CA ASP A 16 6.99 6.99 -0.16
C ASP A 16 6.28 6.96 1.19
N ILE A 17 5.09 7.56 1.28
CA ILE A 17 4.26 7.55 2.50
C ILE A 17 3.93 6.10 2.91
N TYR A 18 3.53 5.26 1.96
CA TYR A 18 3.22 3.86 2.24
C TYR A 18 4.44 3.10 2.79
N ALA A 19 5.62 3.30 2.19
CA ALA A 19 6.86 2.69 2.66
C ALA A 19 7.20 3.11 4.09
N GLU A 20 7.06 4.40 4.40
CA GLU A 20 7.26 4.94 5.74
C GLU A 20 6.30 4.32 6.76
N LEU A 21 5.01 4.21 6.44
CA LEU A 21 4.02 3.57 7.33
C LEU A 21 4.37 2.11 7.62
N VAL A 22 4.83 1.37 6.61
CA VAL A 22 5.27 -0.03 6.78
C VAL A 22 6.51 -0.12 7.67
N GLU A 23 7.48 0.78 7.50
CA GLU A 23 8.66 0.85 8.37
C GLU A 23 8.28 1.15 9.81
N GLN A 24 7.49 2.21 10.04
CA GLN A 24 7.00 2.60 11.36
C GLN A 24 6.24 1.45 12.04
N TYR A 25 5.40 0.74 11.29
CA TYR A 25 4.69 -0.44 11.80
C TYR A 25 5.65 -1.54 12.26
N ARG A 26 6.71 -1.82 11.50
CA ARG A 26 7.72 -2.84 11.87
C ARG A 26 8.49 -2.44 13.12
N ILE A 27 8.89 -1.17 13.23
CA ILE A 27 9.59 -0.64 14.40
C ILE A 27 8.70 -0.75 15.65
N LEU A 28 7.45 -0.28 15.57
CA LEU A 28 6.53 -0.32 16.69
C LEU A 28 6.14 -1.76 17.06
N THR A 29 6.02 -2.66 16.08
CA THR A 29 5.77 -4.08 16.35
C THR A 29 6.95 -4.69 17.11
N SER A 30 8.18 -4.39 16.71
CA SER A 30 9.38 -4.88 17.41
C SER A 30 9.43 -4.37 18.85
N ARG A 31 9.17 -3.07 19.07
CA ARG A 31 9.08 -2.49 20.42
C ARG A 31 7.95 -3.09 21.25
N PHE A 32 6.83 -3.45 20.62
CA PHE A 32 5.72 -4.10 21.31
C PHE A 32 6.10 -5.52 21.77
N VAL A 33 6.81 -6.27 20.94
CA VAL A 33 7.37 -7.59 21.29
C VAL A 33 8.40 -7.45 22.42
N GLU A 34 9.32 -6.49 22.33
CA GLU A 34 10.31 -6.19 23.38
C GLU A 34 9.66 -5.80 24.71
N SER A 35 8.46 -5.20 24.66
CA SER A 35 7.68 -4.87 25.86
C SER A 35 6.98 -6.07 26.50
N ASP A 36 7.14 -7.29 25.96
CA ASP A 36 6.37 -8.49 26.30
C ASP A 36 4.87 -8.30 26.08
N TYR A 37 4.52 -7.67 24.96
CA TYR A 37 3.13 -7.43 24.54
C TYR A 37 2.28 -6.66 25.58
N LYS A 38 2.89 -5.72 26.32
CA LYS A 38 2.20 -4.85 27.29
C LYS A 38 1.11 -4.01 26.63
N TYR A 39 -0.12 -4.52 26.69
CA TYR A 39 -1.28 -3.92 26.03
C TYR A 39 -2.07 -2.97 26.92
N ARG A 40 -1.73 -2.89 28.22
CA ARG A 40 -2.34 -1.99 29.21
C ARG A 40 -1.26 -1.21 29.96
N VAL A 41 -1.62 0.00 30.37
CA VAL A 41 -0.84 0.87 31.25
C VAL A 41 -1.72 1.32 32.40
N TYR A 42 -1.16 1.39 33.60
CA TYR A 42 -1.85 1.93 34.76
C TYR A 42 -1.65 3.45 34.79
N THR A 43 -2.72 4.17 35.09
CA THR A 43 -2.66 5.61 35.37
C THR A 43 -2.32 5.84 36.84
N ASP A 44 -1.87 7.05 37.17
CA ASP A 44 -1.59 7.46 38.57
C ASP A 44 -2.81 7.33 39.49
N GLN A 45 -4.01 7.27 38.93
CA GLN A 45 -5.28 7.04 39.65
C GLN A 45 -5.69 5.55 39.73
N GLY A 46 -4.81 4.61 39.35
CA GLY A 46 -5.04 3.17 39.43
C GLY A 46 -5.95 2.59 38.33
N SER A 47 -6.48 3.42 37.41
CA SER A 47 -7.28 2.93 36.29
C SER A 47 -6.40 2.35 35.17
N GLU A 48 -6.81 1.22 34.60
CA GLU A 48 -6.17 0.60 33.44
C GLU A 48 -6.60 1.31 32.15
N LYS A 49 -5.62 1.68 31.33
CA LYS A 49 -5.85 2.21 29.98
C LYS A 49 -5.12 1.37 28.95
N LYS A 50 -5.65 1.37 27.73
CA LYS A 50 -4.99 0.76 26.57
C LYS A 50 -3.64 1.43 26.36
N ALA A 51 -2.59 0.63 26.18
CA ALA A 51 -1.27 1.15 25.88
C ALA A 51 -1.29 1.94 24.55
N PRO A 52 -0.73 3.16 24.51
CA PRO A 52 -0.74 3.99 23.30
C PRO A 52 -0.19 3.27 22.07
N ILE A 53 0.85 2.45 22.24
CA ILE A 53 1.46 1.65 21.18
C ILE A 53 0.46 0.73 20.47
N VAL A 54 -0.49 0.16 21.21
CA VAL A 54 -1.52 -0.73 20.63
C VAL A 54 -2.51 0.08 19.79
N ALA A 55 -2.91 1.25 20.27
CA ALA A 55 -3.77 2.15 19.50
C ALA A 55 -3.08 2.62 18.21
N THR A 56 -1.80 3.00 18.28
CA THR A 56 -1.00 3.38 17.10
C THR A 56 -0.85 2.22 16.12
N LEU A 57 -0.53 1.02 16.59
CA LEU A 57 -0.42 -0.17 15.74
C LEU A 57 -1.73 -0.51 15.02
N GLU A 58 -2.87 -0.38 15.69
CA GLU A 58 -4.18 -0.58 15.05
C GLU A 58 -4.47 0.46 13.97
N THR A 59 -4.15 1.73 14.21
CA THR A 59 -4.31 2.79 13.21
C THR A 59 -3.39 2.54 12.02
N LEU A 60 -2.11 2.24 12.25
CA LEU A 60 -1.15 1.92 11.18
C LEU A 60 -1.61 0.74 10.31
N ARG A 61 -2.19 -0.32 10.91
CA ARG A 61 -2.75 -1.43 10.11
C ARG A 61 -3.87 -0.97 9.18
N LYS A 62 -4.76 -0.10 9.66
CA LYS A 62 -5.86 0.45 8.85
C LYS A 62 -5.32 1.36 7.74
N ASP A 63 -4.35 2.22 8.05
CA ASP A 63 -3.76 3.13 7.07
C ASP A 63 -2.98 2.38 6.01
N ILE A 64 -2.13 1.41 6.39
CA ILE A 64 -1.40 0.54 5.45
C ILE A 64 -2.39 -0.15 4.49
N LEU A 65 -3.49 -0.70 5.01
CA LEU A 65 -4.51 -1.32 4.17
C LEU A 65 -5.10 -0.30 3.18
N ALA A 66 -5.50 0.88 3.67
CA ALA A 66 -6.10 1.92 2.83
C ALA A 66 -5.15 2.48 1.76
N TYR A 67 -3.86 2.64 2.06
CA TYR A 67 -2.86 3.06 1.07
C TYR A 67 -2.51 1.92 0.11
N SER A 68 -2.49 0.67 0.57
CA SER A 68 -2.35 -0.50 -0.30
C SER A 68 -3.49 -0.61 -1.31
N ASP A 69 -4.73 -0.32 -0.90
CA ASP A 69 -5.90 -0.26 -1.78
C ASP A 69 -5.71 0.82 -2.86
N ARG A 70 -5.33 2.05 -2.44
CA ARG A 70 -5.12 3.19 -3.36
C ARG A 70 -3.98 2.94 -4.36
N LEU A 71 -2.92 2.25 -3.94
CA LEU A 71 -1.80 1.86 -4.79
C LEU A 71 -2.06 0.58 -5.59
N CYS A 72 -3.26 0.00 -5.48
CA CYS A 72 -3.67 -1.23 -6.15
C CYS A 72 -2.70 -2.40 -5.93
N LEU A 73 -2.16 -2.50 -4.72
CA LEU A 73 -1.17 -3.50 -4.31
C LEU A 73 -1.81 -4.80 -3.79
N ASN A 74 -3.13 -4.89 -3.75
CA ASN A 74 -3.85 -6.09 -3.33
C ASN A 74 -4.79 -6.62 -4.43
N PRO A 75 -5.18 -7.91 -4.36
CA PRO A 75 -6.03 -8.53 -5.39
C PRO A 75 -7.36 -7.80 -5.60
N LYS A 76 -7.98 -7.32 -4.51
CA LYS A 76 -9.25 -6.61 -4.54
C LYS A 76 -9.20 -5.33 -5.37
N ALA A 77 -8.11 -4.57 -5.27
CA ALA A 77 -7.93 -3.34 -6.02
C ALA A 77 -7.45 -3.57 -7.46
N LEU A 78 -6.96 -4.77 -7.80
CA LEU A 78 -6.60 -5.12 -9.18
C LEU A 78 -7.82 -5.45 -10.05
N GLU A 79 -8.92 -5.94 -9.45
CA GLU A 79 -10.16 -6.24 -10.19
C GLU A 79 -10.82 -5.00 -10.81
N THR A 80 -10.59 -3.82 -10.22
CA THR A 80 -11.17 -2.55 -10.68
C THR A 80 -10.26 -1.76 -11.63
N VAL A 81 -8.98 -2.15 -11.74
CA VAL A 81 -8.02 -1.45 -12.60
C VAL A 81 -7.79 -2.27 -13.86
N THR A 82 -8.32 -1.77 -14.99
CA THR A 82 -7.83 -2.17 -16.30
C THR A 82 -6.39 -1.67 -16.43
N ALA A 83 -5.42 -2.52 -16.06
CA ALA A 83 -4.02 -2.23 -16.32
C ALA A 83 -3.89 -1.83 -17.80
N GLU A 84 -3.36 -0.64 -18.06
CA GLU A 84 -3.05 -0.17 -19.40
C GLU A 84 -1.99 -1.12 -19.96
N LYS A 85 -2.44 -2.19 -20.63
CA LYS A 85 -1.55 -3.01 -21.44
C LYS A 85 -1.12 -2.09 -22.58
N ALA A 86 0.16 -1.77 -22.62
CA ALA A 86 0.81 -1.21 -23.80
C ALA A 86 0.79 -2.26 -24.93
N GLY A 87 -0.41 -2.58 -25.42
CA GLY A 87 -0.64 -3.35 -26.63
C GLY A 87 -0.77 -2.37 -27.77
N GLN A 88 -0.03 -2.62 -28.85
CA GLN A 88 -0.19 -1.90 -30.11
C GLN A 88 -1.69 -1.79 -30.45
N SER A 89 -2.18 -0.56 -30.69
CA SER A 89 -3.60 -0.38 -30.99
C SER A 89 -3.96 -1.15 -32.27
N LYS A 90 -5.20 -1.64 -32.37
CA LYS A 90 -5.66 -2.32 -33.59
C LYS A 90 -5.44 -1.46 -34.85
N LEU A 91 -5.55 -0.14 -34.68
CA LEU A 91 -5.31 0.85 -35.72
C LEU A 91 -3.81 0.96 -36.08
N ALA A 92 -2.92 0.94 -35.08
CA ALA A 92 -1.47 0.91 -35.31
C ALA A 92 -1.00 -0.40 -35.96
N ALA A 93 -1.67 -1.52 -35.68
CA ALA A 93 -1.41 -2.80 -36.37
C ALA A 93 -1.89 -2.74 -37.83
N ALA A 94 -3.09 -2.18 -38.08
CA ALA A 94 -3.65 -2.04 -39.43
C ALA A 94 -2.82 -1.11 -40.32
N LEU A 95 -2.30 0.00 -39.76
CA LEU A 95 -1.41 0.92 -40.49
C LEU A 95 -0.09 0.25 -40.87
N GLN A 96 0.52 -0.53 -39.97
CA GLN A 96 1.74 -1.28 -40.29
C GLN A 96 1.53 -2.36 -41.36
N SER A 97 0.35 -2.97 -41.45
CA SER A 97 0.06 -3.89 -42.55
C SER A 97 -0.07 -3.17 -43.89
N LEU A 98 -0.64 -1.96 -43.92
CA LEU A 98 -0.79 -1.16 -45.13
C LEU A 98 0.56 -0.65 -45.66
N GLU A 99 1.47 -0.22 -44.79
CA GLU A 99 2.82 0.24 -45.18
C GLU A 99 3.71 -0.87 -45.76
N LYS A 100 3.42 -2.15 -45.49
CA LYS A 100 4.21 -3.28 -46.02
C LYS A 100 3.76 -3.76 -47.40
N GLU A 101 2.58 -3.34 -47.86
CA GLU A 101 2.01 -3.73 -49.16
C GLU A 101 2.31 -2.70 -50.27
N THR A 102 2.93 -1.56 -49.94
CA THR A 102 3.42 -0.53 -50.88
C THR A 102 4.94 -0.50 -50.94
#